data_AF-A0A226HUY4-F1
#
_entry.id   AF-A0A226HUY4-F1
#
_cell.length_a   1.000
_cell.length_b   1.000
_cell.length_c   1.000
_cell.angle_alpha   90.00
_cell.angle_beta   90.00
_cell.angle_gamma   90.00
#
_symmetry.space_group_name_H-M   'P 1'
#
loop_
_entity.id
_entity.type
_entity.pdbx_description
1 polymer ?
#
loop_
_entity_poly.entity_id
_entity_poly.type
_entity_poly.pdbx_seq_one_letter_code
_entity_poly.pdbx_strand_id
1 'polypeptide(L)'
;MRKVLVFVCCILLSIIASSLFGVLHNQFTYTISDEFFTQVLFERFGFVEYGRNTPRLTASIIGVWSVWWIGLFTGLIFGFVGFFSSNTKEMIRSITGVIIIMLITTVIIGLLGLCYGFLGFSNLESNCCFPLQIKNVKNLISVSEMHSFSYAGGGIGAVIAVLWQIKKIKNKVRINYISLKIYKKANHDCFQFFFYKYFNFRG
;
A
#
# COMPACT_ATOMS: atom_id res chain seq x y z
N MET A 1 19.40 -14.22 -8.92
CA MET A 1 18.96 -13.31 -10.02
C MET A 1 17.45 -13.03 -10.00
N ARG A 2 16.55 -14.03 -10.15
CA ARG A 2 15.09 -13.76 -10.28
C ARG A 2 14.44 -12.98 -9.12
N LYS A 3 14.83 -13.22 -7.86
CA LYS A 3 14.29 -12.47 -6.70
C LYS A 3 14.74 -11.01 -6.66
N VAL A 4 15.98 -10.72 -7.08
CA VAL A 4 16.50 -9.35 -7.17
C VAL A 4 15.74 -8.57 -8.23
N LEU A 5 15.44 -9.19 -9.38
CA LEU A 5 14.58 -8.58 -10.39
C LEU A 5 13.19 -8.25 -9.82
N VAL A 6 12.56 -9.20 -9.11
CA VAL A 6 11.25 -8.93 -8.46
C VAL A 6 11.33 -7.81 -7.43
N PHE A 7 12.43 -7.71 -6.69
CA PHE A 7 12.64 -6.61 -5.75
C PHE A 7 12.69 -5.25 -6.47
N VAL A 8 13.50 -5.12 -7.52
CA VAL A 8 13.58 -3.88 -8.31
C VAL A 8 12.23 -3.55 -8.97
N CYS A 9 11.56 -4.53 -9.56
CA CYS A 9 10.22 -4.36 -10.12
C CYS A 9 9.20 -3.93 -9.06
N CYS A 10 9.30 -4.47 -7.83
CA CYS A 10 8.43 -4.07 -6.73
C CYS A 10 8.57 -2.58 -6.43
N ILE A 11 9.79 -2.05 -6.35
CA ILE A 11 10.03 -0.62 -6.07
C ILE A 11 9.40 0.23 -7.18
N LEU A 12 9.71 -0.07 -8.45
CA LEU A 12 9.20 0.70 -9.59
C LEU A 12 7.67 0.67 -9.66
N LEU A 13 7.08 -0.52 -9.49
CA LEU A 13 5.62 -0.69 -9.50
C LEU A 13 4.95 -0.02 -8.30
N SER A 14 5.58 -0.01 -7.13
CA SER A 14 5.07 0.71 -5.95
C SER A 14 5.08 2.22 -6.16
N ILE A 15 6.13 2.79 -6.78
CA ILE A 15 6.17 4.21 -7.16
C ILE A 15 5.05 4.54 -8.15
N ILE A 16 4.86 3.71 -9.18
CA ILE A 16 3.80 3.90 -10.16
C ILE A 16 2.42 3.81 -9.49
N ALA A 17 2.20 2.80 -8.64
CA ALA A 17 0.95 2.60 -7.93
C ALA A 17 0.62 3.77 -6.98
N SER A 18 1.58 4.26 -6.20
CA SER A 18 1.37 5.42 -5.34
C SER A 18 1.08 6.68 -6.16
N SER A 19 1.79 6.87 -7.26
CA SER A 19 1.60 8.03 -8.15
C SER A 19 0.20 8.02 -8.79
N LEU A 20 -0.24 6.87 -9.28
CA LEU A 20 -1.60 6.68 -9.82
C LEU A 20 -2.66 6.90 -8.74
N PHE A 21 -2.43 6.40 -7.53
CA PHE A 21 -3.32 6.68 -6.40
C PHE A 21 -3.40 8.19 -6.13
N GLY A 22 -2.27 8.90 -6.07
CA GLY A 22 -2.25 10.35 -5.87
C GLY A 22 -3.01 11.12 -6.96
N VAL A 23 -2.85 10.73 -8.23
CA VAL A 23 -3.60 11.31 -9.36
C VAL A 23 -5.10 11.10 -9.18
N LEU A 24 -5.54 9.86 -8.94
CA LEU A 24 -6.96 9.52 -8.80
C LEU A 24 -7.58 10.17 -7.57
N HIS A 25 -6.87 10.15 -6.44
CA HIS A 25 -7.28 10.79 -5.20
C HIS A 25 -7.48 12.29 -5.39
N ASN A 26 -6.56 12.96 -6.10
CA ASN A 26 -6.68 14.37 -6.39
C ASN A 26 -7.78 14.69 -7.40
N GLN A 27 -7.99 13.87 -8.43
CA GLN A 27 -9.13 14.08 -9.34
C GLN A 27 -10.48 13.92 -8.64
N PHE A 28 -10.59 12.95 -7.73
CA PHE A 28 -11.78 12.75 -6.92
C PHE A 28 -12.03 13.95 -6.01
N THR A 29 -11.03 14.33 -5.21
CA THR A 29 -11.16 15.43 -4.24
C THR A 29 -11.30 16.80 -4.91
N TYR A 30 -10.70 17.02 -6.08
CA TYR A 30 -10.91 18.24 -6.88
C TYR A 30 -12.38 18.41 -7.28
N THR A 31 -13.08 17.30 -7.52
CA THR A 31 -14.51 17.33 -7.85
C THR A 31 -15.37 17.72 -6.63
N ILE A 32 -14.87 17.50 -5.41
CA ILE A 32 -15.58 17.86 -4.17
C ILE A 32 -15.28 19.31 -3.77
N SER A 33 -14.01 19.72 -3.85
CA SER A 33 -13.56 21.10 -3.57
C SER A 33 -12.41 21.47 -4.48
N ASP A 34 -12.69 22.29 -5.50
CA ASP A 34 -11.68 22.92 -6.35
C ASP A 34 -10.95 24.05 -5.61
N GLU A 35 -11.61 24.70 -4.65
CA GLU A 35 -11.03 25.72 -3.77
C GLU A 35 -9.87 25.17 -2.94
N PHE A 36 -9.96 23.92 -2.45
CA PHE A 36 -8.85 23.26 -1.75
C PHE A 36 -7.58 23.21 -2.63
N PHE A 37 -7.73 23.04 -3.94
CA PHE A 37 -6.58 23.01 -4.84
C PHE A 37 -6.10 24.41 -5.17
N THR A 38 -7.00 25.27 -5.65
CA THR A 38 -6.65 26.60 -6.19
C THR A 38 -6.22 27.61 -5.13
N GLN A 39 -6.68 27.43 -3.89
CA GLN A 39 -6.41 28.33 -2.76
C GLN A 39 -5.44 27.75 -1.73
N VAL A 40 -5.22 26.43 -1.69
CA VAL A 40 -4.33 25.79 -0.70
C VAL A 40 -3.19 25.04 -1.37
N LEU A 41 -3.46 24.00 -2.14
CA LEU A 41 -2.40 23.15 -2.69
C LEU A 41 -1.55 23.86 -3.74
N PHE A 42 -2.13 24.65 -4.63
CA PHE A 42 -1.35 25.31 -5.70
C PHE A 42 -0.35 26.29 -5.10
N GLU A 43 -0.73 27.03 -4.06
CA GLU A 43 0.20 27.90 -3.35
C GLU A 43 1.29 27.11 -2.64
N ARG A 44 0.92 26.06 -1.89
CA ARG A 44 1.89 25.20 -1.18
C ARG A 44 2.91 24.53 -2.09
N PHE A 45 2.53 24.21 -3.31
CA PHE A 45 3.39 23.56 -4.30
C PHE A 45 3.97 24.53 -5.34
N GLY A 46 3.72 25.84 -5.23
CA GLY A 46 4.29 26.86 -6.13
C GLY A 46 3.67 26.97 -7.52
N PHE A 47 2.44 26.48 -7.72
CA PHE A 47 1.69 26.49 -8.99
C PHE A 47 0.68 27.65 -9.11
N VAL A 48 0.90 28.78 -8.44
CA VAL A 48 -0.05 29.92 -8.40
C VAL A 48 -0.27 30.55 -9.78
N GLU A 49 0.80 30.69 -10.57
CA GLU A 49 0.78 31.39 -11.86
C GLU A 49 0.43 30.46 -13.03
N TYR A 50 1.09 29.30 -13.13
CA TYR A 50 0.90 28.37 -14.25
C TYR A 50 -0.15 27.28 -14.00
N GLY A 51 -0.45 26.99 -12.74
CA GLY A 51 -1.33 25.88 -12.37
C GLY A 51 -2.80 26.11 -12.68
N ARG A 52 -3.21 27.39 -12.78
CA ARG A 52 -4.62 27.79 -12.93
C ARG A 52 -5.15 27.66 -14.35
N ASN A 53 -4.29 27.60 -15.36
CA ASN A 53 -4.71 27.42 -16.75
C ASN A 53 -5.25 25.99 -17.00
N THR A 54 -4.70 25.00 -16.30
CA THR A 54 -5.09 23.59 -16.42
C THR A 54 -5.23 22.93 -15.04
N PRO A 55 -6.18 23.38 -14.20
CA PRO A 55 -6.16 23.10 -12.77
C PRO A 55 -6.32 21.61 -12.44
N ARG A 56 -7.09 20.85 -13.21
CA ARG A 56 -7.16 19.39 -13.04
C ARG A 56 -5.84 18.70 -13.38
N LEU A 57 -5.14 19.14 -14.42
CA LEU A 57 -3.82 18.58 -14.76
C LEU A 57 -2.82 18.90 -13.65
N THR A 58 -2.80 20.14 -13.16
CA THR A 58 -1.97 20.58 -12.03
C THR A 58 -2.28 19.78 -10.77
N ALA A 59 -3.55 19.52 -10.47
CA ALA A 59 -3.96 18.67 -9.36
C ALA A 59 -3.41 17.23 -9.49
N SER A 60 -3.38 16.66 -10.70
CA SER A 60 -2.75 15.36 -10.96
C SER A 60 -1.24 15.39 -10.73
N ILE A 61 -0.55 16.43 -11.20
CA ILE A 61 0.91 16.60 -11.01
C ILE A 61 1.25 16.69 -9.53
N ILE A 62 0.52 17.52 -8.78
CA ILE A 62 0.64 17.62 -7.31
C ILE A 62 0.34 16.26 -6.66
N GLY A 63 -0.64 15.52 -7.21
CA GLY A 63 -0.96 14.16 -6.78
C GLY A 63 0.27 13.27 -6.83
N VAL A 64 0.95 13.19 -7.97
CA VAL A 64 2.20 12.44 -8.10
C VAL A 64 3.26 12.95 -7.13
N TRP A 65 3.52 14.26 -7.12
CA TRP A 65 4.57 14.90 -6.32
C TRP A 65 4.40 14.62 -4.82
N SER A 66 3.17 14.59 -4.35
CA SER A 66 2.84 14.42 -2.94
C SER A 66 3.10 13.01 -2.41
N VAL A 67 3.02 11.96 -3.25
CA VAL A 67 3.04 10.56 -2.75
C VAL A 67 4.00 9.60 -3.47
N TRP A 68 4.72 9.99 -4.53
CA TRP A 68 5.66 9.08 -5.22
C TRP A 68 6.72 8.46 -4.28
N TRP A 69 7.20 9.24 -3.31
CA TRP A 69 8.20 8.83 -2.33
C TRP A 69 7.65 7.79 -1.34
N ILE A 70 6.33 7.77 -1.09
CA ILE A 70 5.67 6.71 -0.29
C ILE A 70 5.80 5.37 -1.03
N GLY A 71 5.58 5.36 -2.34
CA GLY A 71 5.77 4.18 -3.18
C GLY A 71 7.21 3.65 -3.14
N LEU A 72 8.19 4.55 -3.12
CA LEU A 72 9.61 4.19 -2.97
C LEU A 72 9.87 3.48 -1.63
N PHE A 73 9.49 4.08 -0.50
CA PHE A 73 9.73 3.48 0.83
C PHE A 73 8.97 2.17 1.04
N THR A 74 7.69 2.13 0.65
CA THR A 74 6.87 0.93 0.79
C THR A 74 7.35 -0.18 -0.14
N GLY A 75 7.76 0.14 -1.36
CA GLY A 75 8.37 -0.81 -2.28
C GLY A 75 9.67 -1.42 -1.73
N LEU A 76 10.53 -0.60 -1.10
CA LEU A 76 11.73 -1.06 -0.42
C LEU A 76 11.38 -2.01 0.74
N ILE A 77 10.48 -1.61 1.64
CA ILE A 77 10.11 -2.40 2.82
C ILE A 77 9.44 -3.72 2.40
N PHE A 78 8.40 -3.66 1.56
CA PHE A 78 7.63 -4.83 1.13
C PHE A 78 8.48 -5.79 0.28
N GLY A 79 9.33 -5.24 -0.59
CA GLY A 79 10.28 -6.00 -1.37
C GLY A 79 11.31 -6.72 -0.49
N PHE A 80 11.87 -6.01 0.51
CA PHE A 80 12.87 -6.56 1.42
C PHE A 80 12.29 -7.68 2.28
N VAL A 81 11.13 -7.47 2.91
CA VAL A 81 10.41 -8.51 3.65
C VAL A 81 10.04 -9.67 2.74
N GLY A 82 9.62 -9.38 1.50
CA GLY A 82 9.29 -10.37 0.49
C GLY A 82 10.45 -11.30 0.12
N PHE A 83 11.71 -10.84 0.28
CA PHE A 83 12.91 -11.59 -0.08
C PHE A 83 13.03 -12.92 0.70
N PHE A 84 12.52 -12.93 1.93
CA PHE A 84 12.45 -14.10 2.83
C PHE A 84 11.40 -15.15 2.41
N SER A 85 10.64 -14.91 1.34
CA SER A 85 9.71 -15.90 0.80
C SER A 85 10.45 -17.13 0.24
N SER A 86 9.82 -18.30 0.30
CA SER A 86 10.44 -19.57 -0.12
C SER A 86 10.84 -19.61 -1.60
N ASN A 87 10.04 -18.99 -2.48
CA ASN A 87 10.33 -18.92 -3.92
C ASN A 87 9.83 -17.59 -4.52
N THR A 88 10.18 -17.32 -5.79
CA THR A 88 9.82 -16.08 -6.49
C THR A 88 8.31 -15.89 -6.64
N LYS A 89 7.55 -16.96 -6.85
CA LYS A 89 6.08 -16.89 -7.00
C LYS A 89 5.41 -16.45 -5.69
N GLU A 90 5.87 -17.02 -4.57
CA GLU A 90 5.40 -16.65 -3.23
C GLU A 90 5.81 -15.23 -2.87
N MET A 91 7.02 -14.79 -3.27
CA MET A 91 7.45 -13.40 -3.12
C MET A 91 6.49 -12.42 -3.81
N ILE A 92 6.17 -12.67 -5.09
CA ILE A 92 5.22 -11.84 -5.86
C ILE A 92 3.85 -11.86 -5.16
N ARG A 93 3.30 -13.04 -4.84
CA ARG A 93 1.99 -13.16 -4.17
C ARG A 93 1.96 -12.51 -2.79
N SER A 94 3.09 -12.45 -2.10
CA SER A 94 3.21 -11.77 -0.81
C SER A 94 3.23 -10.26 -0.99
N ILE A 95 4.03 -9.75 -1.94
CA ILE A 95 4.15 -8.33 -2.28
C ILE A 95 2.82 -7.76 -2.78
N THR A 96 2.17 -8.45 -3.72
CA THR A 96 0.86 -8.00 -4.23
C THR A 96 -0.17 -7.90 -3.10
N GLY A 97 -0.16 -8.85 -2.15
CA GLY A 97 -1.08 -8.82 -1.01
C GLY A 97 -0.86 -7.61 -0.10
N VAL A 98 0.39 -7.24 0.20
CA VAL A 98 0.66 -6.07 1.05
C VAL A 98 0.31 -4.75 0.39
N ILE A 99 0.55 -4.62 -0.92
CA ILE A 99 0.15 -3.44 -1.69
C ILE A 99 -1.39 -3.29 -1.64
N ILE A 100 -2.15 -4.38 -1.85
CA ILE A 100 -3.61 -4.35 -1.79
C ILE A 100 -4.12 -3.97 -0.40
N ILE A 101 -3.57 -4.58 0.66
CA ILE A 101 -3.96 -4.26 2.05
C ILE A 101 -3.72 -2.78 2.35
N MET A 102 -2.55 -2.25 1.98
CA MET A 102 -2.22 -0.85 2.19
C MET A 102 -3.15 0.09 1.39
N LEU A 103 -3.44 -0.21 0.13
CA LEU A 103 -4.35 0.61 -0.69
C LEU A 103 -5.77 0.62 -0.13
N ILE A 104 -6.31 -0.55 0.25
CA ILE A 104 -7.66 -0.65 0.82
C ILE A 104 -7.78 0.14 2.12
N THR A 105 -6.80 -0.02 3.02
CA THR A 105 -6.80 0.70 4.30
C THR A 105 -6.66 2.21 4.11
N THR A 106 -5.81 2.65 3.19
CA THR A 106 -5.68 4.06 2.80
C THR A 106 -7.01 4.64 2.32
N VAL A 107 -7.69 3.95 1.39
CA VAL A 107 -8.97 4.40 0.84
C VAL A 107 -10.06 4.42 1.91
N ILE A 108 -10.18 3.37 2.72
CA ILE A 108 -11.22 3.30 3.77
C ILE A 108 -11.03 4.43 4.78
N ILE A 109 -9.81 4.61 5.29
CA ILE A 109 -9.53 5.62 6.31
C ILE A 109 -9.67 7.03 5.70
N GLY A 110 -9.23 7.24 4.45
CA GLY A 110 -9.46 8.50 3.73
C GLY A 110 -10.95 8.84 3.59
N LEU A 111 -11.79 7.87 3.21
CA LEU A 111 -13.24 8.05 3.12
C LEU A 111 -13.88 8.31 4.49
N LEU A 112 -13.36 7.71 5.57
CA LEU A 112 -13.77 8.05 6.94
C LEU A 112 -13.41 9.50 7.28
N GLY A 113 -12.23 9.98 6.86
CA GLY A 113 -11.85 11.40 7.00
C GLY A 113 -12.75 12.35 6.23
N LEU A 114 -13.16 11.96 5.02
CA LEU A 114 -14.13 12.73 4.24
C LEU A 114 -15.48 12.84 4.97
N CYS A 115 -15.98 11.72 5.50
CA CYS A 115 -17.22 11.69 6.27
C CYS A 115 -17.10 12.51 7.56
N TYR A 116 -15.97 12.38 8.26
CA TYR A 116 -15.65 13.12 9.48
C TYR A 116 -15.71 14.64 9.25
N GLY A 117 -15.14 15.13 8.15
CA GLY A 117 -15.22 16.54 7.78
C GLY A 117 -16.63 16.98 7.38
N PHE A 118 -17.39 16.16 6.64
CA PHE A 118 -18.77 16.50 6.27
C PHE A 118 -19.73 16.53 7.47
N LEU A 119 -19.43 15.80 8.54
CA LEU A 119 -20.20 15.80 9.78
C LEU A 119 -19.87 17.00 10.69
N GLY A 120 -18.88 17.82 10.33
CA GLY A 120 -18.49 19.00 11.12
C GLY A 120 -17.73 18.64 12.40
N PHE A 121 -17.17 17.43 12.48
CA PHE A 121 -16.36 17.03 13.65
C PHE A 121 -14.95 17.63 13.62
N SER A 122 -14.55 18.23 12.50
CA SER A 122 -13.23 18.83 12.39
C SER A 122 -13.12 20.10 13.22
N ASN A 123 -12.10 20.16 14.08
CA ASN A 123 -11.73 21.35 14.84
C ASN A 123 -11.20 22.50 13.95
N LEU A 124 -11.12 22.30 12.63
CA LEU A 124 -10.80 23.37 11.68
C LEU A 124 -11.93 24.40 11.59
N GLU A 125 -13.20 24.03 11.83
CA GLU A 125 -14.32 24.99 11.83
C GLU A 125 -14.25 25.97 13.00
N SER A 126 -13.75 25.54 14.17
CA SER A 126 -13.75 26.35 15.39
C SER A 126 -12.58 27.35 15.50
N ASN A 127 -11.52 27.19 14.71
CA ASN A 127 -10.29 27.99 14.80
C ASN A 127 -9.96 28.83 13.55
N CYS A 128 -10.66 28.66 12.42
CA CYS A 128 -10.26 29.29 11.17
C CYS A 128 -10.98 30.62 10.88
N CYS A 129 -10.28 31.74 11.06
CA CYS A 129 -10.44 32.91 10.19
C CYS A 129 -9.66 32.64 8.89
N PHE A 130 -10.30 32.06 7.88
CA PHE A 130 -9.68 32.02 6.56
C PHE A 130 -9.62 33.46 6.01
N PRO A 131 -8.42 34.00 5.69
CA PRO A 131 -8.29 35.32 5.06
C PRO A 131 -8.74 35.30 3.59
N LEU A 132 -9.09 34.13 3.06
CA LEU A 132 -9.46 33.88 1.68
C LEU A 132 -10.99 33.85 1.56
N GLN A 133 -11.52 34.44 0.49
CA GLN A 133 -12.95 34.36 0.15
C GLN A 133 -13.30 32.95 -0.33
N ILE A 134 -13.50 32.02 0.61
CA ILE A 134 -13.87 30.63 0.35
C ILE A 134 -15.40 30.55 0.25
N LYS A 135 -15.91 30.03 -0.86
CA LYS A 135 -17.36 29.87 -1.06
C LYS A 135 -17.92 28.66 -0.31
N ASN A 136 -17.17 27.56 -0.24
CA ASN A 136 -17.63 26.33 0.40
C ASN A 136 -16.61 25.77 1.40
N VAL A 137 -16.58 26.38 2.58
CA VAL A 137 -15.70 26.01 3.69
C VAL A 137 -15.87 24.54 4.09
N LYS A 138 -17.11 24.05 4.12
CA LYS A 138 -17.41 22.66 4.50
C LYS A 138 -16.77 21.65 3.56
N ASN A 139 -16.88 21.85 2.24
CA ASN A 139 -16.25 20.97 1.26
C ASN A 139 -14.72 21.05 1.36
N LEU A 140 -14.17 22.24 1.57
CA LEU A 140 -12.73 22.44 1.72
C LEU A 140 -12.17 21.70 2.94
N ILE A 141 -12.83 21.83 4.10
CA ILE A 141 -12.46 21.10 5.33
C ILE A 141 -12.58 19.59 5.11
N SER A 142 -13.67 19.13 4.51
CA SER A 142 -13.89 17.71 4.25
C SER A 142 -12.81 17.09 3.36
N VAL A 143 -12.40 17.80 2.31
CA VAL A 143 -11.30 17.38 1.45
C VAL A 143 -9.95 17.42 2.18
N SER A 144 -9.72 18.43 3.02
CA SER A 144 -8.52 18.53 3.85
C SER A 144 -8.38 17.36 4.82
N GLU A 145 -9.48 17.00 5.50
CA GLU A 145 -9.53 15.85 6.41
C GLU A 145 -9.32 14.54 5.64
N MET A 146 -9.96 14.36 4.48
CA MET A 146 -9.74 13.18 3.64
C MET A 146 -8.25 12.99 3.29
N HIS A 147 -7.54 14.06 2.92
CA HIS A 147 -6.10 13.95 2.63
C HIS A 147 -5.31 13.52 3.87
N SER A 148 -5.55 14.16 5.01
CA SER A 148 -4.83 13.86 6.26
C SER A 148 -5.07 12.43 6.73
N PHE A 149 -6.32 11.98 6.66
CA PHE A 149 -6.71 10.61 7.00
C PHE A 149 -6.17 9.60 6.00
N SER A 150 -6.10 9.91 4.70
CA SER A 150 -5.44 9.05 3.71
C SER A 150 -3.96 8.83 4.06
N TYR A 151 -3.22 9.85 4.49
CA TYR A 151 -1.83 9.66 4.97
C TYR A 151 -1.76 8.76 6.20
N ALA A 152 -2.62 8.99 7.19
CA ALA A 152 -2.70 8.14 8.38
C ALA A 152 -3.05 6.68 8.01
N GLY A 153 -4.00 6.50 7.09
CA GLY A 153 -4.42 5.21 6.57
C GLY A 153 -3.32 4.48 5.82
N GLY A 154 -2.51 5.20 5.04
CA GLY A 154 -1.32 4.65 4.40
C GLY A 154 -0.29 4.14 5.42
N GLY A 155 -0.04 4.91 6.48
CA GLY A 155 0.86 4.51 7.56
C GLY A 155 0.38 3.27 8.32
N ILE A 156 -0.87 3.31 8.81
CA ILE A 156 -1.51 2.18 9.50
C ILE A 156 -1.55 0.94 8.59
N GLY A 157 -1.95 1.16 7.33
CA GLY A 157 -2.01 0.15 6.30
C GLY A 157 -0.68 -0.54 6.06
N ALA A 158 0.42 0.22 5.98
CA ALA A 158 1.76 -0.33 5.81
C ALA A 158 2.16 -1.22 6.99
N VAL A 159 1.87 -0.83 8.24
CA VAL A 159 2.15 -1.63 9.43
C VAL A 159 1.35 -2.95 9.39
N ILE A 160 0.03 -2.87 9.18
CA ILE A 160 -0.84 -4.05 9.09
C ILE A 160 -0.37 -4.99 7.97
N ALA A 161 -0.03 -4.42 6.81
CA ALA A 161 0.42 -5.16 5.66
C ALA A 161 1.74 -5.91 5.94
N VAL A 162 2.74 -5.26 6.54
CA VAL A 162 4.01 -5.91 6.92
C VAL A 162 3.79 -7.05 7.92
N LEU A 163 2.98 -6.82 8.95
CA LEU A 163 2.66 -7.87 9.94
C LEU A 163 2.01 -9.09 9.28
N TRP A 164 1.06 -8.84 8.38
CA TRP A 164 0.43 -9.89 7.59
C TRP A 164 1.45 -10.62 6.70
N GLN A 165 2.36 -9.88 6.06
CA GLN A 165 3.41 -10.42 5.19
C GLN A 165 4.31 -11.39 5.95
N ILE A 166 4.81 -10.97 7.11
CA ILE A 166 5.69 -11.77 7.97
C ILE A 166 4.98 -13.04 8.41
N LYS A 167 3.72 -12.94 8.86
CA LYS A 167 2.91 -14.10 9.27
C LYS A 167 2.73 -15.09 8.12
N LYS A 168 2.42 -14.60 6.92
CA LYS A 168 2.25 -15.42 5.71
C LYS A 168 3.53 -16.16 5.33
N ILE A 169 4.67 -15.47 5.32
CA ILE A 169 5.97 -16.07 5.00
C ILE A 169 6.33 -17.16 6.02
N LYS A 170 6.22 -16.87 7.33
CA LYS A 170 6.51 -17.84 8.40
C LYS A 170 5.64 -19.10 8.29
N ASN A 171 4.34 -18.94 8.06
CA ASN A 171 3.42 -20.07 7.92
C ASN A 171 3.79 -20.95 6.72
N LYS A 172 4.15 -20.36 5.58
CA LYS A 172 4.52 -21.11 4.38
C LYS A 172 5.83 -21.88 4.56
N VAL A 173 6.84 -21.25 5.19
CA VAL A 173 8.11 -21.90 5.51
C VAL A 173 7.88 -23.10 6.44
N ARG A 174 7.06 -22.94 7.47
CA ARG A 174 6.70 -24.03 8.40
C ARG A 174 6.03 -25.21 7.69
N ILE A 175 5.07 -24.95 6.80
CA ILE A 175 4.38 -26.00 6.02
C ILE A 175 5.39 -26.77 5.16
N ASN A 176 6.24 -26.07 4.41
CA ASN A 176 7.25 -26.71 3.57
C ASN A 176 8.21 -27.62 4.38
N TYR A 177 8.63 -27.16 5.56
CA TYR A 177 9.48 -27.95 6.46
C TYR A 177 8.78 -29.22 6.95
N ILE A 178 7.52 -29.14 7.35
CA ILE A 178 6.73 -30.31 7.78
C ILE A 178 6.55 -31.29 6.63
N SER A 179 6.20 -30.82 5.42
CA SER A 179 6.05 -31.68 4.24
C SER A 179 7.35 -32.41 3.89
N LEU A 180 8.50 -31.73 3.97
CA LEU A 180 9.83 -32.35 3.79
C LEU A 180 10.13 -33.40 4.86
N LYS A 181 9.77 -33.14 6.12
CA LYS A 181 9.98 -34.09 7.22
C LYS A 181 9.11 -35.35 7.05
N ILE A 182 7.85 -35.19 6.65
CA ILE A 182 6.94 -36.30 6.36
C ILE A 182 7.45 -37.13 5.17
N TYR A 183 7.87 -36.46 4.08
CA TYR A 183 8.41 -37.14 2.90
C TYR A 183 9.66 -37.97 3.24
N LYS A 184 10.62 -37.39 3.99
CA LYS A 184 11.81 -38.13 4.43
C LYS A 184 11.47 -39.34 5.30
N LYS A 185 10.52 -39.20 6.23
CA LYS A 185 10.06 -40.30 7.08
C LYS A 185 9.42 -41.41 6.26
N ALA A 186 8.49 -41.07 5.36
CA ALA A 186 7.84 -42.05 4.48
C ALA A 186 8.84 -42.80 3.59
N ASN A 187 9.88 -42.12 3.09
CA ASN A 187 10.90 -42.76 2.26
C ASN A 187 11.81 -43.71 3.07
N HIS A 188 12.14 -43.34 4.32
CA HIS A 188 12.89 -44.22 5.22
C HIS A 188 12.09 -45.48 5.59
N ASP A 189 10.81 -45.34 5.88
CA ASP A 189 9.92 -46.46 6.21
C ASP A 189 9.70 -47.38 5.00
N CYS A 190 9.54 -46.82 3.79
CA CYS A 190 9.48 -47.59 2.54
C CYS A 190 10.80 -48.35 2.27
N PHE A 191 11.95 -47.73 2.50
CA PHE A 191 13.25 -48.36 2.29
C PHE A 191 13.47 -49.54 3.25
N GLN A 192 13.14 -49.36 4.53
CA GLN A 192 13.14 -50.43 5.54
C GLN A 192 12.21 -51.59 5.13
N PHE A 193 10.99 -51.29 4.67
CA PHE A 193 10.04 -52.30 4.23
C PHE A 193 10.52 -53.09 3.01
N PHE A 194 11.13 -52.42 2.03
CA PHE A 194 11.72 -53.08 0.87
C PHE A 194 12.89 -53.97 1.25
N PHE A 195 13.78 -53.51 2.14
CA PHE A 195 14.93 -54.27 2.61
C PHE A 195 14.50 -55.52 3.39
N TYR A 196 13.49 -55.40 4.25
CA TYR A 196 12.95 -56.52 5.02
C TYR A 196 12.34 -57.59 4.12
N LYS A 197 11.59 -57.18 3.09
CA LYS A 197 10.96 -58.10 2.14
C LYS A 197 11.97 -58.79 1.20
N TYR A 198 13.07 -58.11 0.86
CA TYR A 198 14.11 -58.66 -0.01
C TYR A 198 15.00 -59.70 0.70
N PHE A 199 15.27 -59.52 2.00
CA PHE A 199 16.06 -60.46 2.79
C PHE A 199 15.28 -61.70 3.24
N ASN A 200 13.97 -61.58 3.48
CA ASN A 200 13.14 -62.73 3.89
C ASN A 200 12.75 -63.68 2.74
N PHE A 201 13.10 -63.36 1.49
CA PHE A 201 12.81 -64.22 0.32
C PHE A 201 14.01 -65.08 -0.13
N ARG A 202 15.14 -65.04 0.61
CA ARG A 202 16.37 -65.78 0.30
C ARG A 202 16.74 -66.88 1.31
N GLY A 203 15.85 -67.21 2.24
CA GLY A 203 15.96 -68.39 3.12
C GLY A 203 14.88 -69.40 2.77
#